data_AF-A0A838WLZ7-F1
#
_entry.id   AF-A0A838WLZ7-F1
#
_cell.length_a   1.000
_cell.length_b   1.000
_cell.length_c   1.000
_cell.angle_alpha   90.00
_cell.angle_beta   90.00
_cell.angle_gamma   90.00
#
_symmetry.space_group_name_H-M   'P 1'
#
loop_
_entity.id
_entity.type
_entity.pdbx_description
1 polymer ?
#
loop_
_entity_poly.entity_id
_entity_poly.type
_entity_poly.pdbx_seq_one_letter_code
_entity_poly.pdbx_strand_id
1 'polypeptide(L)'
;IETAYDLTQGQPWLVNALAKEIVEKMVKDRSIAITKEHILTAKEILITRQDTHLDSLAERLREPRIKAIIEPMLAGLELGDIPNDDIQFVIDLGLCKMHPYGGLTIANPIYREVLPRVLTVTPMASLPMIAPTWLTSAGELNIDALLTAFLKFWRQHGEPLLGSTGYHEIAPHIVLMAFLHRVVNGGGVLEREYAIGSDRMDLCLQYKDVILGIELK
;
A
#
# COMPACT_ATOMS: atom_id res chain seq x y z
N ILE A 1 -21.23 -9.69 3.04
CA ILE A 1 -20.54 -10.89 2.48
C ILE A 1 -19.91 -10.54 1.14
N GLU A 2 -20.67 -10.00 0.18
CA GLU A 2 -20.15 -9.52 -1.11
C GLU A 2 -18.91 -8.61 -0.97
N THR A 3 -18.98 -7.55 -0.14
CA THR A 3 -17.81 -6.68 0.12
C THR A 3 -16.57 -7.43 0.64
N ALA A 4 -16.74 -8.45 1.48
CA ALA A 4 -15.60 -9.23 1.96
C ALA A 4 -15.02 -10.09 0.83
N TYR A 5 -15.87 -10.65 -0.04
CA TYR A 5 -15.41 -11.37 -1.21
C TYR A 5 -14.72 -10.43 -2.21
N ASP A 6 -15.27 -9.25 -2.47
CA ASP A 6 -14.68 -8.28 -3.40
C ASP A 6 -13.25 -7.90 -2.98
N LEU A 7 -13.06 -7.63 -1.68
CA LEU A 7 -11.77 -7.22 -1.11
C LEU A 7 -10.74 -8.35 -1.04
N THR A 8 -11.17 -9.59 -0.79
CA THR A 8 -10.27 -10.73 -0.53
C THR A 8 -10.12 -11.66 -1.72
N GLN A 9 -11.09 -11.62 -2.64
CA GLN A 9 -11.27 -12.56 -3.75
C GLN A 9 -11.25 -14.03 -3.29
N GLY A 10 -11.71 -14.29 -2.06
CA GLY A 10 -11.75 -15.63 -1.47
C GLY A 10 -10.43 -16.12 -0.88
N GLN A 11 -9.41 -15.26 -0.75
CA GLN A 11 -8.15 -15.64 -0.11
C GLN A 11 -8.41 -16.06 1.35
N PRO A 12 -8.15 -17.32 1.75
CA PRO A 12 -8.66 -17.86 3.00
C PRO A 12 -8.16 -17.14 4.26
N TRP A 13 -6.91 -16.69 4.26
CA TRP A 13 -6.34 -15.99 5.40
C TRP A 13 -6.99 -14.61 5.59
N LEU A 14 -7.17 -13.83 4.53
CA LEU A 14 -7.78 -12.50 4.54
C LEU A 14 -9.25 -12.57 4.96
N VAL A 15 -10.00 -13.54 4.44
CA VAL A 15 -11.40 -13.75 4.84
C VAL A 15 -11.49 -14.02 6.34
N ASN A 16 -10.65 -14.93 6.85
CA ASN A 16 -10.63 -15.28 8.26
C ASN A 16 -10.13 -14.12 9.14
N ALA A 17 -9.12 -13.37 8.68
CA ALA A 17 -8.58 -12.21 9.39
C ALA A 17 -9.63 -11.10 9.53
N LEU A 18 -10.37 -10.79 8.46
CA LEU A 18 -11.47 -9.83 8.49
C LEU A 18 -12.57 -10.29 9.46
N ALA A 19 -13.02 -11.54 9.35
CA ALA A 19 -14.07 -12.06 10.22
C ALA A 19 -13.63 -12.04 11.70
N LYS A 20 -12.39 -12.43 11.98
CA LYS A 20 -11.82 -12.41 13.32
C LYS A 20 -11.76 -11.00 13.90
N GLU A 21 -11.27 -10.02 13.14
CA GLU A 21 -11.19 -8.63 13.58
C GLU A 21 -12.59 -8.08 13.92
N ILE A 22 -13.56 -8.31 13.03
CA ILE A 22 -14.92 -7.83 13.21
C ILE A 22 -15.55 -8.44 14.47
N VAL A 23 -15.53 -9.77 14.60
CA VAL A 23 -16.28 -10.47 15.65
C VAL A 23 -15.58 -10.41 17.01
N GLU A 24 -14.26 -10.41 17.05
CA GLU A 24 -13.52 -10.43 18.32
C GLU A 24 -13.19 -9.04 18.86
N LYS A 25 -13.03 -8.04 17.99
CA LYS A 25 -12.53 -6.70 18.38
C LYS A 25 -13.56 -5.60 18.22
N MET A 26 -14.30 -5.58 17.12
CA MET A 26 -15.19 -4.47 16.77
C MET A 26 -16.62 -4.66 17.27
N VAL A 27 -17.25 -5.77 16.90
CA VAL A 27 -18.68 -6.06 17.14
C VAL A 27 -18.79 -7.28 18.06
N LYS A 28 -18.56 -7.05 19.35
CA LYS A 28 -18.59 -8.12 20.37
C LYS A 28 -20.01 -8.59 20.70
N ASP A 29 -20.99 -7.71 20.54
CA ASP A 29 -22.41 -8.05 20.73
C ASP A 29 -22.95 -8.78 19.49
N ARG A 30 -23.33 -10.05 19.69
CA ARG A 30 -23.81 -10.94 18.62
C ARG A 30 -25.21 -10.58 18.11
N SER A 31 -25.93 -9.69 18.79
CA SER A 31 -27.22 -9.19 18.32
C SER A 31 -27.08 -8.12 17.23
N ILE A 32 -25.89 -7.52 17.08
CA ILE A 32 -25.62 -6.49 16.08
C ILE A 32 -25.24 -7.13 14.76
N ALA A 33 -25.96 -6.76 13.69
CA ALA A 33 -25.65 -7.22 12.35
C ALA A 33 -24.33 -6.64 11.83
N ILE A 34 -23.53 -7.46 11.15
CA ILE A 34 -22.28 -7.01 10.52
C ILE A 34 -22.63 -6.25 9.23
N THR A 35 -22.25 -4.96 9.17
CA THR A 35 -22.49 -4.09 8.01
C THR A 35 -21.28 -4.03 7.08
N LYS A 36 -21.45 -3.35 5.93
CA LYS A 36 -20.38 -3.06 4.98
C LYS A 36 -19.26 -2.23 5.64
N GLU A 37 -19.66 -1.25 6.46
CA GLU A 37 -18.75 -0.34 7.16
C GLU A 37 -17.84 -1.13 8.12
N HIS A 38 -18.38 -2.12 8.83
CA HIS A 38 -17.55 -3.00 9.66
C HIS A 38 -16.46 -3.73 8.85
N ILE A 39 -16.77 -4.18 7.63
CA ILE A 39 -15.80 -4.85 6.76
C ILE A 39 -14.73 -3.88 6.28
N LEU A 40 -15.11 -2.67 5.84
CA LEU A 40 -14.17 -1.65 5.39
C LEU A 40 -13.26 -1.19 6.52
N THR A 41 -13.80 -0.94 7.72
CA THR A 41 -13.00 -0.60 8.88
C THR A 41 -12.06 -1.73 9.30
N ALA A 42 -12.52 -2.99 9.27
CA ALA A 42 -11.65 -4.13 9.54
C ALA A 42 -10.51 -4.25 8.52
N LYS A 43 -10.78 -4.01 7.23
CA LYS A 43 -9.76 -3.95 6.17
C LYS A 43 -8.67 -2.93 6.52
N GLU A 44 -9.06 -1.70 6.88
CA GLU A 44 -8.11 -0.65 7.27
C GLU A 44 -7.29 -1.02 8.51
N ILE A 45 -7.92 -1.65 9.51
CA ILE A 45 -7.22 -2.13 10.70
C ILE A 45 -6.19 -3.20 10.34
N LEU A 46 -6.55 -4.20 9.52
CA LEU A 46 -5.62 -5.26 9.10
C LEU A 46 -4.42 -4.70 8.34
N ILE A 47 -4.67 -3.81 7.37
CA ILE A 47 -3.62 -3.16 6.59
C ILE A 47 -2.73 -2.30 7.48
N THR A 48 -3.29 -1.67 8.51
CA THR A 48 -2.57 -0.79 9.45
C THR A 48 -1.76 -1.53 10.50
N ARG A 49 -2.29 -2.61 11.06
CA ARG A 49 -1.63 -3.42 12.08
C ARG A 49 -0.46 -4.23 11.52
N GLN A 50 -0.40 -4.41 10.19
CA GLN A 50 0.66 -5.16 9.52
C GLN A 50 0.79 -6.56 10.14
N ASP A 51 -0.33 -7.30 10.16
CA ASP A 51 -0.40 -8.63 10.79
C ASP A 51 0.66 -9.60 10.25
N THR A 52 1.05 -10.59 11.06
CA THR A 52 2.18 -11.51 10.81
C THR A 52 2.19 -12.17 9.42
N HIS A 53 1.04 -12.38 8.79
CA HIS A 53 0.99 -12.88 7.41
C HIS A 53 1.44 -11.82 6.39
N LEU A 54 1.09 -10.56 6.58
CA LEU A 54 1.57 -9.44 5.77
C LEU A 54 3.08 -9.20 5.98
N ASP A 55 3.62 -9.55 7.15
CA ASP A 55 5.08 -9.57 7.36
C ASP A 55 5.74 -10.69 6.55
N SER A 56 5.14 -11.88 6.52
CA SER A 56 5.66 -12.99 5.69
C SER A 56 5.62 -12.67 4.19
N LEU A 57 4.66 -11.85 3.77
CA LEU A 57 4.60 -11.31 2.41
C LEU A 57 5.82 -10.44 2.09
N ALA A 58 6.27 -9.61 3.04
CA ALA A 58 7.43 -8.74 2.88
C ALA A 58 8.71 -9.50 2.54
N GLU A 59 8.91 -10.65 3.17
CA GLU A 59 10.06 -11.51 2.90
C GLU A 59 10.01 -12.08 1.48
N ARG A 60 8.83 -12.56 1.05
CA ARG A 60 8.60 -13.08 -0.30
C ARG A 60 8.84 -12.02 -1.38
N LEU A 61 8.49 -10.77 -1.13
CA LEU A 61 8.72 -9.68 -2.09
C LEU A 61 10.19 -9.38 -2.38
N ARG A 62 11.14 -9.94 -1.61
CA ARG A 62 12.57 -9.85 -1.89
C ARG A 62 13.06 -10.94 -2.85
N GLU A 63 12.29 -12.00 -3.07
CA GLU A 63 12.67 -13.07 -3.99
C GLU A 63 12.75 -12.53 -5.43
N PRO A 64 13.88 -12.72 -6.16
CA PRO A 64 14.06 -12.14 -7.49
C PRO A 64 12.94 -12.47 -8.48
N ARG A 65 12.45 -13.72 -8.47
CA ARG A 65 11.35 -14.18 -9.35
C ARG A 65 10.01 -13.51 -9.04
N ILE A 66 9.69 -13.26 -7.76
CA ILE A 66 8.45 -12.58 -7.37
C ILE A 66 8.57 -11.11 -7.74
N LYS A 67 9.71 -10.50 -7.39
CA LYS A 67 9.99 -9.11 -7.68
C LYS A 67 9.91 -8.80 -9.18
N ALA A 68 10.49 -9.65 -10.04
CA ALA A 68 10.47 -9.48 -11.49
C ALA A 68 9.04 -9.40 -12.09
N ILE A 69 8.04 -9.90 -11.36
CA ILE A 69 6.63 -9.83 -11.72
C ILE A 69 5.93 -8.67 -11.02
N ILE A 70 6.08 -8.55 -9.69
CA ILE A 70 5.35 -7.56 -8.90
C ILE A 70 5.81 -6.13 -9.21
N GLU A 71 7.09 -5.91 -9.46
CA GLU A 71 7.64 -4.58 -9.75
C GLU A 71 7.01 -3.93 -11.01
N PRO A 72 7.05 -4.56 -12.20
CA PRO A 72 6.40 -3.99 -13.38
C PRO A 72 4.88 -3.86 -13.20
N MET A 73 4.21 -4.79 -12.50
CA MET A 73 2.77 -4.68 -12.23
C MET A 73 2.44 -3.46 -11.37
N LEU A 74 3.23 -3.17 -10.33
CA LEU A 74 3.05 -1.98 -9.50
C LEU A 74 3.44 -0.69 -10.24
N ALA A 75 4.35 -0.79 -11.23
CA ALA A 75 4.74 0.32 -12.09
C ALA A 75 3.74 0.58 -13.24
N GLY A 76 2.75 -0.29 -13.45
CA GLY A 76 1.86 -0.23 -14.61
C GLY A 76 2.56 -0.56 -15.94
N LEU A 77 3.67 -1.31 -15.89
CA LEU A 77 4.44 -1.74 -17.05
C LEU A 77 4.03 -3.14 -17.51
N GLU A 78 4.27 -3.43 -18.79
CA GLU A 78 4.13 -4.80 -19.31
C GLU A 78 5.16 -5.73 -18.66
N LEU A 79 4.77 -7.00 -18.47
CA LEU A 79 5.71 -8.03 -18.05
C LEU A 79 6.73 -8.26 -19.17
N GLY A 80 8.01 -8.37 -18.81
CA GLY A 80 9.07 -8.77 -19.72
C GLY A 80 9.04 -10.26 -20.05
N ASP A 81 10.18 -10.80 -20.47
CA ASP A 81 10.35 -12.24 -20.68
C ASP A 81 10.44 -12.98 -19.32
N ILE A 82 9.28 -13.36 -18.78
CA ILE A 82 9.14 -14.07 -17.51
C ILE A 82 8.91 -15.56 -17.77
N PRO A 83 9.69 -16.46 -17.15
CA PRO A 83 9.45 -17.89 -17.25
C PRO A 83 8.04 -18.27 -16.78
N ASN A 84 7.38 -19.18 -17.50
CA ASN A 84 6.04 -19.65 -17.13
C ASN A 84 5.98 -20.24 -15.71
N ASP A 85 7.05 -20.90 -15.26
CA ASP A 85 7.15 -21.46 -13.92
C ASP A 85 7.10 -20.37 -12.82
N ASP A 86 7.67 -19.19 -13.09
CA ASP A 86 7.62 -18.06 -12.15
C ASP A 86 6.21 -17.44 -12.10
N ILE A 87 5.51 -17.39 -13.23
CA ILE A 87 4.10 -16.97 -13.31
C ILE A 87 3.23 -17.94 -12.51
N GLN A 88 3.39 -19.24 -12.72
CA GLN A 88 2.63 -20.25 -11.98
C GLN A 88 2.94 -20.18 -10.49
N PHE A 89 4.20 -19.93 -10.13
CA PHE A 89 4.63 -19.81 -8.74
C PHE A 89 3.92 -18.67 -7.99
N VAL A 90 3.80 -17.48 -8.59
CA VAL A 90 3.08 -16.35 -7.93
C VAL A 90 1.57 -16.56 -7.86
N ILE A 91 1.00 -17.34 -8.79
CA ILE A 91 -0.41 -17.76 -8.76
C ILE A 91 -0.64 -18.76 -7.63
N ASP A 92 0.22 -19.79 -7.51
CA ASP A 92 0.13 -20.80 -6.47
C ASP A 92 0.33 -20.21 -5.07
N LEU A 93 1.17 -19.19 -4.95
CA LEU A 93 1.34 -18.42 -3.72
C LEU A 93 0.12 -17.53 -3.38
N GLY A 94 -0.80 -17.36 -4.34
CA GLY A 94 -1.99 -16.53 -4.20
C GLY A 94 -1.71 -15.03 -4.29
N LEU A 95 -0.53 -14.62 -4.77
CA LEU A 95 -0.17 -13.20 -4.96
C LEU A 95 -0.82 -12.62 -6.20
N CYS A 96 -0.89 -13.43 -7.26
CA CYS A 96 -1.43 -13.04 -8.54
C CYS A 96 -2.53 -14.03 -8.98
N LYS A 97 -3.30 -13.61 -9.98
CA LYS A 97 -4.27 -14.46 -10.68
C LYS A 97 -4.35 -14.07 -12.15
N MET A 98 -4.82 -14.99 -12.98
CA MET A 98 -5.20 -14.65 -14.35
C MET A 98 -6.52 -13.89 -14.35
N HIS A 99 -6.54 -12.73 -15.00
CA HIS A 99 -7.76 -11.96 -15.17
C HIS A 99 -8.68 -12.63 -16.20
N PRO A 100 -10.02 -12.59 -16.05
CA PRO A 100 -10.94 -13.23 -17.00
C PRO A 100 -10.81 -12.74 -18.45
N TYR A 101 -10.39 -11.49 -18.64
CA TYR A 101 -10.13 -10.90 -19.96
C TYR A 101 -8.67 -11.01 -20.42
N GLY A 102 -7.86 -11.82 -19.73
CA GLY A 102 -6.44 -12.02 -20.02
C GLY A 102 -5.52 -11.11 -19.20
N GLY A 103 -4.26 -11.54 -19.10
CA GLY A 103 -3.23 -10.87 -18.31
C GLY A 103 -3.15 -11.34 -16.86
N LEU A 104 -1.97 -11.21 -16.28
CA LEU A 104 -1.71 -11.47 -14.87
C LEU A 104 -2.07 -10.22 -14.06
N THR A 105 -2.80 -10.36 -12.95
CA THR A 105 -3.14 -9.26 -12.04
C THR A 105 -2.92 -9.63 -10.59
N ILE A 106 -2.74 -8.64 -9.70
CA ILE A 106 -2.64 -8.85 -8.26
C ILE A 106 -3.94 -9.51 -7.77
N ALA A 107 -3.83 -10.54 -6.94
CA ALA A 107 -4.93 -11.46 -6.67
C ALA A 107 -6.18 -10.80 -6.08
N ASN A 108 -6.01 -9.76 -5.26
CA ASN A 108 -7.11 -9.09 -4.57
C ASN A 108 -6.79 -7.61 -4.22
N PRO A 109 -7.83 -6.77 -4.01
CA PRO A 109 -7.67 -5.38 -3.61
C PRO A 109 -6.82 -5.15 -2.36
N ILE A 110 -6.92 -6.01 -1.33
CA ILE A 110 -6.11 -5.84 -0.12
C ILE A 110 -4.61 -5.96 -0.43
N TYR A 111 -4.20 -6.95 -1.22
CA TYR A 111 -2.79 -7.07 -1.63
C TYR A 111 -2.34 -5.89 -2.47
N ARG A 112 -3.20 -5.35 -3.34
CA ARG A 112 -2.89 -4.15 -4.12
C ARG A 112 -2.53 -2.96 -3.22
N GLU A 113 -3.20 -2.82 -2.07
CA GLU A 113 -2.90 -1.78 -1.07
C GLU A 113 -1.70 -2.12 -0.16
N VAL A 114 -1.55 -3.39 0.22
CA VAL A 114 -0.51 -3.83 1.17
C VAL A 114 0.87 -3.82 0.52
N LEU A 115 0.98 -4.29 -0.73
CA LEU A 115 2.28 -4.50 -1.40
C LEU A 115 3.15 -3.23 -1.39
N PRO A 116 2.71 -2.05 -1.87
CA PRO A 116 3.53 -0.85 -1.82
C PRO A 116 3.85 -0.39 -0.40
N ARG A 117 2.92 -0.56 0.55
CA ARG A 117 3.14 -0.18 1.95
C ARG A 117 4.26 -0.98 2.58
N VAL A 118 4.29 -2.29 2.33
CA VAL A 118 5.37 -3.17 2.80
C VAL A 118 6.71 -2.73 2.22
N LEU A 119 6.75 -2.30 0.96
CA LEU A 119 7.97 -1.79 0.32
C LEU A 119 8.49 -0.48 0.92
N THR A 120 7.64 0.32 1.59
CA THR A 120 8.08 1.54 2.28
C THR A 120 8.77 1.33 3.62
N VAL A 121 8.67 0.15 4.23
CA VAL A 121 9.17 -0.11 5.60
C VAL A 121 10.66 0.17 5.72
N THR A 122 11.48 -0.36 4.80
CA THR A 122 12.94 -0.21 4.85
C THR A 122 13.38 1.25 4.62
N PRO A 123 12.90 1.94 3.57
CA PRO A 123 13.14 3.37 3.42
C PRO A 123 12.73 4.17 4.66
N MET A 124 11.53 3.94 5.22
CA MET A 124 11.05 4.61 6.43
C MET A 124 11.97 4.40 7.63
N ALA A 125 12.43 3.17 7.87
CA ALA A 125 13.34 2.85 8.97
C ALA A 125 14.70 3.54 8.86
N SER A 126 15.09 3.95 7.65
CA SER A 126 16.35 4.62 7.37
C SER A 126 16.22 6.15 7.43
N LEU A 127 15.00 6.69 7.59
CA LEU A 127 14.76 8.13 7.64
C LEU A 127 14.99 8.70 9.04
N PRO A 128 15.66 9.86 9.17
CA PRO A 128 15.70 10.57 10.44
C PRO A 128 14.32 11.12 10.81
N MET A 129 14.03 11.16 12.11
CA MET A 129 12.88 11.93 12.61
C MET A 129 13.14 13.42 12.36
N ILE A 130 12.18 14.08 11.72
CA ILE A 130 12.21 15.52 11.46
C ILE A 130 10.99 16.18 12.11
N ALA A 131 11.18 17.38 12.67
CA ALA A 131 10.06 18.19 13.11
C ALA A 131 9.21 18.61 11.88
N PRO A 132 7.87 18.58 11.97
CA PRO A 132 7.02 18.91 10.84
C PRO A 132 7.15 20.40 10.50
N THR A 133 7.78 20.72 9.37
CA THR A 133 7.92 22.10 8.86
C THR A 133 6.79 22.50 7.90
N TRP A 134 5.88 21.57 7.62
CA TRP A 134 4.77 21.70 6.68
C TRP A 134 3.43 22.01 7.36
N LEU A 135 3.46 22.37 8.64
CA LEU A 135 2.29 22.79 9.39
C LEU A 135 2.30 24.30 9.62
N THR A 136 1.13 24.92 9.52
CA THR A 136 0.93 26.32 9.94
C THR A 136 1.00 26.43 11.47
N SER A 137 1.03 27.66 12.00
CA SER A 137 0.91 27.89 13.45
C SER A 137 -0.42 27.39 14.04
N ALA A 138 -1.47 27.28 13.22
CA ALA A 138 -2.74 26.65 13.58
C ALA A 138 -2.71 25.10 13.48
N GLY A 139 -1.58 24.54 13.05
CA GLY A 139 -1.39 23.11 12.85
C GLY A 139 -2.16 22.56 11.66
N GLU A 140 -2.42 23.37 10.64
CA GLU A 140 -3.02 22.94 9.36
C GLU A 140 -1.93 22.63 8.34
N LEU A 141 -2.23 21.81 7.34
CA LEU A 141 -1.26 21.45 6.29
C LEU A 141 -1.02 22.63 5.35
N ASN A 142 0.24 23.07 5.23
CA ASN A 142 0.66 24.02 4.22
C ASN A 142 1.30 23.25 3.05
N ILE A 143 0.63 23.23 1.90
CA ILE A 143 1.03 22.46 0.71
C ILE A 143 2.38 22.94 0.14
N ASP A 144 2.62 24.25 0.05
CA ASP A 144 3.88 24.80 -0.45
C ASP A 144 5.06 24.43 0.47
N ALA A 145 4.84 24.49 1.79
CA ALA A 145 5.83 24.09 2.77
C ALA A 145 6.07 22.57 2.75
N LEU A 146 5.03 21.76 2.48
CA LEU A 146 5.14 20.32 2.29
C LEU A 146 6.01 19.98 1.07
N LEU A 147 5.72 20.59 -0.08
CA LEU A 147 6.49 20.39 -1.31
C LEU A 147 7.94 20.84 -1.12
N THR A 148 8.16 21.98 -0.46
CA THR A 148 9.51 22.47 -0.14
C THR A 148 10.26 21.49 0.76
N ALA A 149 9.59 20.95 1.79
CA ALA A 149 10.16 19.94 2.66
C ALA A 149 10.48 18.64 1.91
N PHE A 150 9.60 18.20 1.00
CA PHE A 150 9.82 17.04 0.14
C PHE A 150 11.03 17.25 -0.78
N LEU A 151 11.13 18.39 -1.47
CA LEU A 151 12.26 18.69 -2.35
C LEU A 151 13.59 18.75 -1.59
N LYS A 152 13.60 19.35 -0.40
CA LYS A 152 14.78 19.36 0.47
C LYS A 152 15.18 17.94 0.88
N PHE A 153 14.21 17.14 1.30
CA PHE A 153 14.41 15.74 1.63
C PHE A 153 14.95 14.95 0.43
N TRP A 154 14.34 15.10 -0.74
CA TRP A 154 14.73 14.41 -1.96
C TRP A 154 16.19 14.72 -2.35
N ARG A 155 16.60 15.98 -2.26
CA ARG A 155 17.98 16.39 -2.53
C ARG A 155 18.99 15.81 -1.53
N GLN A 156 18.59 15.58 -0.29
CA GLN A 156 19.49 15.10 0.77
C GLN A 156 19.55 13.57 0.86
N HIS A 157 18.44 12.90 0.57
CA HIS A 157 18.27 11.47 0.86
C HIS A 157 17.75 10.65 -0.33
N GLY A 158 17.33 11.29 -1.43
CA GLY A 158 16.69 10.63 -2.56
C GLY A 158 17.56 9.55 -3.19
N GLU A 159 18.77 9.89 -3.64
CA GLU A 159 19.68 8.94 -4.30
C GLU A 159 20.06 7.73 -3.42
N PRO A 160 20.49 7.90 -2.14
CA PRO A 160 20.71 6.77 -1.25
C PRO A 160 19.49 5.88 -1.06
N LEU A 161 18.29 6.46 -0.95
CA LEU A 161 17.07 5.70 -0.75
C LEU A 161 16.65 4.95 -2.01
N LEU A 162 16.74 5.58 -3.19
CA LEU A 162 16.47 4.94 -4.48
C LEU A 162 17.33 3.69 -4.66
N GLY A 163 18.65 3.79 -4.39
CA GLY A 163 19.56 2.65 -4.47
C GLY A 163 19.35 1.57 -3.39
N SER A 164 18.72 1.92 -2.27
CA SER A 164 18.38 0.96 -1.22
C SER A 164 17.08 0.20 -1.49
N THR A 165 16.21 0.73 -2.35
CA THR A 165 14.98 0.03 -2.73
C THR A 165 15.33 -1.11 -3.66
N GLY A 166 14.85 -2.32 -3.34
CA GLY A 166 14.93 -3.42 -4.30
C GLY A 166 14.17 -3.08 -5.59
N TYR A 167 13.08 -2.32 -5.50
CA TYR A 167 12.15 -2.04 -6.59
C TYR A 167 12.48 -0.69 -7.26
N HIS A 168 13.38 -0.71 -8.24
CA HIS A 168 13.88 0.46 -8.96
C HIS A 168 12.80 1.20 -9.78
N GLU A 169 11.91 0.47 -10.47
CA GLU A 169 10.92 1.08 -11.36
C GLU A 169 9.89 1.93 -10.60
N ILE A 170 9.59 1.54 -9.36
CA ILE A 170 8.70 2.28 -8.46
C ILE A 170 9.45 2.95 -7.31
N ALA A 171 10.79 3.02 -7.36
CA ALA A 171 11.59 3.57 -6.27
C ALA A 171 11.18 5.01 -5.89
N PRO A 172 10.93 5.94 -6.84
CA PRO A 172 10.44 7.28 -6.52
C PRO A 172 9.11 7.26 -5.78
N HIS A 173 8.20 6.36 -6.17
CA HIS A 173 6.89 6.18 -5.56
C HIS A 173 7.02 5.71 -4.11
N ILE A 174 7.88 4.71 -3.87
CA ILE A 174 8.17 4.19 -2.53
C ILE A 174 8.77 5.30 -1.64
N VAL A 175 9.73 6.07 -2.16
CA VAL A 175 10.39 7.15 -1.40
C VAL A 175 9.41 8.27 -1.06
N LEU A 176 8.53 8.66 -2.00
CA LEU A 176 7.48 9.63 -1.74
C LEU A 176 6.50 9.13 -0.68
N MET A 177 6.02 7.89 -0.79
CA MET A 177 5.13 7.31 0.21
C MET A 177 5.79 7.26 1.60
N ALA A 178 7.06 6.86 1.68
CA ALA A 178 7.83 6.88 2.91
C ALA A 178 7.96 8.30 3.50
N PHE A 179 8.10 9.32 2.66
CA PHE A 179 8.06 10.73 3.09
C PHE A 179 6.69 11.09 3.67
N LEU A 180 5.60 10.80 2.94
CA LEU A 180 4.24 11.19 3.30
C LEU A 180 3.73 10.49 4.57
N HIS A 181 4.20 9.27 4.86
CA HIS A 181 3.92 8.60 6.14
C HIS A 181 4.33 9.45 7.35
N ARG A 182 5.36 10.31 7.24
CA ARG A 182 5.73 11.23 8.33
C ARG A 182 4.70 12.33 8.55
N VAL A 183 3.98 12.73 7.50
CA VAL A 183 2.88 13.70 7.58
C VAL A 183 1.68 13.06 8.26
N VAL A 184 1.36 11.82 7.87
CA VAL A 184 0.26 11.00 8.43
C VAL A 184 0.48 10.74 9.93
N ASN A 185 1.70 10.40 10.34
CA ASN A 185 2.05 10.21 11.76
C ASN A 185 1.78 11.46 12.63
N GLY A 186 1.67 12.65 12.02
CA GLY A 186 1.28 13.89 12.68
C GLY A 186 -0.23 14.09 12.83
N GLY A 187 -1.08 13.10 12.50
CA GLY A 187 -2.54 13.19 12.59
C GLY A 187 -3.27 13.27 11.23
N GLY A 188 -2.63 12.86 10.14
CA GLY A 188 -3.23 12.75 8.81
C GLY A 188 -3.64 11.33 8.45
N VAL A 189 -4.22 11.16 7.26
CA VAL A 189 -4.56 9.89 6.61
C VAL A 189 -4.00 9.93 5.19
N LEU A 190 -3.39 8.84 4.74
CA LEU A 190 -2.93 8.69 3.35
C LEU A 190 -3.66 7.52 2.72
N GLU A 191 -4.63 7.87 1.88
CA GLU A 191 -5.39 6.94 1.07
C GLU A 191 -4.70 6.74 -0.28
N ARG A 192 -4.94 5.57 -0.88
CA ARG A 192 -4.38 5.20 -2.19
C ARG A 192 -5.53 4.83 -3.08
N GLU A 193 -5.63 5.47 -4.22
CA GLU A 193 -6.58 5.10 -5.25
C GLU A 193 -5.83 4.48 -6.42
N TYR A 194 -6.20 3.25 -6.76
CA TYR A 194 -5.76 2.63 -7.99
C TYR A 194 -6.80 2.93 -9.06
N ALA A 195 -6.45 3.72 -10.06
CA ALA A 195 -7.35 4.02 -11.16
C ALA A 195 -7.72 2.73 -11.90
N ILE A 196 -9.02 2.39 -11.92
CA ILE A 196 -9.55 1.21 -12.60
C ILE A 196 -9.08 1.23 -14.06
N GLY A 197 -8.31 0.21 -14.45
CA GLY A 197 -7.86 -0.01 -15.82
C GLY A 197 -6.53 0.63 -16.21
N SER A 198 -5.90 1.47 -15.38
CA SER A 198 -4.56 2.01 -15.67
C SER A 198 -3.44 1.51 -14.75
N ASP A 199 -3.77 0.79 -13.68
CA ASP A 199 -2.86 0.36 -12.60
C ASP A 199 -1.97 1.48 -12.00
N ARG A 200 -2.25 2.75 -12.35
CA ARG A 200 -1.62 3.93 -11.76
C ARG A 200 -2.06 4.11 -10.33
N MET A 201 -1.08 4.39 -9.47
CA MET A 201 -1.27 4.64 -8.06
C MET A 201 -1.38 6.15 -7.84
N ASP A 202 -2.60 6.61 -7.58
CA ASP A 202 -2.85 7.96 -7.11
C ASP A 202 -2.84 7.96 -5.57
N LEU A 203 -2.30 9.01 -4.97
CA LEU A 203 -2.28 9.17 -3.52
C LEU A 203 -3.20 10.31 -3.12
N CYS A 204 -4.02 10.09 -2.09
CA CYS A 204 -4.85 11.13 -1.49
C CYS A 204 -4.37 11.33 -0.05
N LEU A 205 -3.74 12.48 0.21
CA LEU A 205 -3.34 12.87 1.56
C LEU A 205 -4.42 13.74 2.17
N GLN A 206 -5.06 13.27 3.23
CA GLN A 206 -5.98 14.04 4.06
C GLN A 206 -5.29 14.43 5.36
N TYR A 207 -5.33 15.71 5.73
CA TYR A 207 -4.83 16.20 7.00
C TYR A 207 -5.78 17.27 7.54
N LYS A 208 -6.52 16.93 8.61
CA LYS A 208 -7.66 17.72 9.08
C LYS A 208 -8.63 18.01 7.91
N ASP A 209 -8.89 19.28 7.62
CA ASP A 209 -9.80 19.73 6.57
C ASP A 209 -9.13 19.87 5.18
N VAL A 210 -7.81 19.62 5.09
CA VAL A 210 -7.07 19.72 3.82
C VAL A 210 -7.00 18.35 3.15
N ILE A 211 -7.41 18.28 1.88
CA ILE A 211 -7.30 17.09 1.03
C ILE A 211 -6.38 17.44 -0.15
N LEU A 212 -5.33 16.65 -0.36
CA LEU A 212 -4.36 16.81 -1.43
C LEU A 212 -4.29 15.52 -2.26
N GLY A 213 -4.75 15.61 -3.51
CA GLY A 213 -4.53 14.57 -4.53
C GLY A 213 -3.14 14.71 -5.14
N ILE A 214 -2.43 13.58 -5.25
CA ILE A 214 -1.10 13.49 -5.83
C ILE A 214 -1.15 12.42 -6.92
N GLU A 215 -1.11 12.87 -8.17
CA GLU A 215 -0.99 12.01 -9.35
C GLU A 215 0.50 11.66 -9.55
N LEU A 216 0.80 10.37 -9.65
CA LEU A 216 2.15 9.89 -9.92
C LEU A 216 2.28 9.57 -11.42
N LYS A 217 3.26 10.23 -12.06
CA LYS A 217 3.55 10.14 -13.50
C LYS A 217 4.88 9.46 -13.76
#